data_AF-A0A1C5HF76-F1
#
_entry.id   AF-A0A1C5HF76-F1
#
_cell.length_a   1.000
_cell.length_b   1.000
_cell.length_c   1.000
_cell.angle_alpha   90.00
_cell.angle_beta   90.00
_cell.angle_gamma   90.00
#
_symmetry.space_group_name_H-M   'P 1'
#
loop_
_entity.id
_entity.type
_entity.pdbx_description
1 polymer ?
#
loop_
_entity_poly.entity_id
_entity_poly.type
_entity_poly.pdbx_seq_one_letter_code
_entity_poly.pdbx_strand_id
1 'polypeptide(L)'
;MWRKPPGRGVWSAVADLVLAVEIVSPGSEAMDSVTKVREYASAGIPRYWVVERDGPQTVTLHELTGDGRYAEHARMPLAWLVQTAPADHLDR
;
A
#
# COMPACT_ATOMS: atom_id res chain seq x y z
N MET A 1 -14.48 -10.44 15.40
CA MET A 1 -15.25 -9.41 14.68
C MET A 1 -15.33 -8.18 15.56
N TRP A 2 -14.42 -7.21 15.39
CA TRP A 2 -14.47 -5.95 16.14
C TRP A 2 -14.62 -4.81 15.14
N ARG A 3 -15.82 -4.22 15.06
CA ARG A 3 -16.03 -2.92 14.39
C ARG A 3 -16.45 -1.94 15.48
N LYS A 4 -15.49 -1.14 15.94
CA LYS A 4 -15.81 0.12 16.61
C LYS A 4 -16.27 1.07 15.50
N PRO A 5 -17.40 1.77 15.62
CA PRO A 5 -17.81 2.74 14.60
C PRO A 5 -16.75 3.85 14.52
N PRO A 6 -16.28 4.23 13.31
CA PRO A 6 -15.26 5.27 13.19
C PRO A 6 -15.83 6.59 13.70
N GLY A 7 -15.06 7.27 14.55
CA GLY A 7 -15.38 8.60 15.06
C GLY A 7 -15.48 9.62 13.91
N ARG A 8 -16.20 10.71 14.15
CA ARG A 8 -16.50 11.78 13.18
C ARG A 8 -15.23 12.25 12.45
N GLY A 9 -15.13 11.84 11.18
CA GLY A 9 -14.01 12.09 10.25
C GLY A 9 -13.58 10.79 9.57
N VAL A 10 -14.46 10.19 8.74
CA VAL A 10 -14.21 8.86 8.12
C VAL A 10 -13.11 8.90 7.05
N TRP A 11 -12.70 10.09 6.61
CA TRP A 11 -11.73 10.28 5.52
C TRP A 11 -10.67 11.29 5.94
N SER A 12 -9.40 10.88 5.89
CA SER A 12 -8.25 11.79 5.97
C SER A 12 -8.08 12.53 4.65
N ALA A 13 -7.49 13.74 4.68
CA ALA A 13 -7.03 14.36 3.44
C ALA A 13 -5.91 13.49 2.83
N VAL A 14 -5.81 13.46 1.50
CA VAL A 14 -4.77 12.66 0.84
C VAL A 14 -3.36 13.10 1.25
N ALA A 15 -3.17 14.40 1.51
CA ALA A 15 -1.92 14.96 2.02
C ALA A 15 -1.50 14.40 3.39
N ASP A 16 -2.43 13.83 4.17
CA ASP A 16 -2.15 13.21 5.47
C ASP A 16 -1.85 11.70 5.35
N LEU A 17 -1.93 11.13 4.14
CA LEU A 17 -1.67 9.70 3.92
C LEU A 17 -0.18 9.46 3.74
N VAL A 18 0.39 8.62 4.62
CA VAL A 18 1.80 8.19 4.55
C VAL A 18 1.99 6.86 3.82
N LEU A 19 0.91 6.10 3.62
CA LEU A 19 0.92 4.76 3.03
C LEU A 19 -0.47 4.42 2.46
N ALA A 20 -0.50 3.89 1.24
CA ALA A 20 -1.65 3.18 0.68
C ALA A 20 -1.33 1.67 0.57
N VAL A 21 -2.29 0.81 0.91
CA VAL A 21 -2.13 -0.66 0.84
C VAL A 21 -3.21 -1.22 -0.07
N GLU A 22 -2.80 -1.84 -1.18
CA GLU A 22 -3.70 -2.59 -2.07
C GLU A 22 -3.62 -4.08 -1.75
N ILE A 23 -4.77 -4.71 -1.57
CA ILE A 23 -4.89 -6.16 -1.42
C ILE A 23 -5.47 -6.71 -2.71
N VAL A 24 -4.63 -7.41 -3.48
CA VAL A 24 -5.02 -7.95 -4.79
C VAL A 24 -6.04 -9.09 -4.60
N SER A 25 -7.03 -9.12 -5.47
CA SER A 25 -8.02 -10.20 -5.60
C SER A 25 -7.97 -10.77 -7.01
N PRO A 26 -8.21 -12.08 -7.17
CA PRO A 26 -8.17 -12.71 -8.48
C PRO A 26 -9.23 -12.08 -9.41
N GLY A 27 -8.79 -11.68 -10.60
CA GLY A 27 -9.66 -11.10 -11.65
C GLY A 27 -9.69 -9.57 -11.78
N SER A 28 -9.00 -8.81 -10.91
CA SER A 28 -8.86 -7.33 -11.02
C SER A 28 -7.44 -6.88 -11.44
N GLU A 29 -6.58 -7.82 -11.81
CA GLU A 29 -5.12 -7.70 -11.67
C GLU A 29 -4.43 -6.66 -12.57
N ALA A 30 -4.92 -6.42 -13.80
CA ALA A 30 -4.11 -5.70 -14.79
C ALA A 30 -4.49 -4.22 -14.97
N MET A 31 -5.78 -3.91 -15.17
CA MET A 31 -6.21 -2.56 -15.51
C MET A 31 -6.48 -1.66 -14.29
N ASP A 32 -6.99 -2.25 -13.22
CA ASP A 32 -7.31 -1.54 -11.97
C ASP A 32 -6.02 -1.10 -11.26
N SER A 33 -5.02 -1.99 -11.23
CA SER A 33 -3.71 -1.75 -10.62
C SER A 33 -2.95 -0.59 -11.27
N VAL A 34 -2.94 -0.49 -12.61
CA VAL A 34 -2.21 0.60 -13.32
C VAL A 34 -2.85 1.97 -13.07
N THR A 35 -4.18 2.02 -12.99
CA THR A 35 -4.92 3.27 -12.76
C THR A 35 -4.66 3.78 -11.35
N LYS A 36 -4.80 2.90 -10.35
CA LYS A 36 -4.55 3.22 -8.93
C LYS A 36 -3.12 3.66 -8.64
N VAL A 37 -2.13 2.94 -9.18
CA VAL A 37 -0.70 3.29 -9.03
C VAL A 37 -0.43 4.72 -9.49
N ARG A 38 -0.97 5.12 -10.65
CA ARG A 38 -0.81 6.48 -11.17
C ARG A 38 -1.56 7.52 -10.35
N GLU A 39 -2.76 7.21 -9.89
CA GLU A 39 -3.57 8.10 -9.04
C GLU A 39 -2.88 8.37 -7.71
N TYR A 40 -2.38 7.34 -7.01
CA TYR A 40 -1.69 7.49 -5.74
C TYR A 40 -0.36 8.24 -5.88
N ALA A 41 0.41 7.96 -6.94
CA ALA A 41 1.64 8.69 -7.23
C ALA A 41 1.35 10.17 -7.53
N SER A 42 0.32 10.46 -8.34
CA SER A 42 -0.10 11.83 -8.65
C SER A 42 -0.60 12.58 -7.42
N ALA A 43 -1.18 11.85 -6.46
CA ALA A 43 -1.63 12.42 -5.20
C ALA A 43 -0.51 12.57 -4.15
N GLY A 44 0.72 12.15 -4.47
CA GLY A 44 1.90 12.36 -3.63
C GLY A 44 1.99 11.42 -2.42
N ILE A 45 1.28 10.29 -2.42
CA ILE A 45 1.32 9.34 -1.30
C ILE A 45 2.72 8.71 -1.26
N PRO A 46 3.50 8.86 -0.17
CA PRO A 46 4.92 8.48 -0.18
C PRO A 46 5.17 6.99 -0.42
N ARG A 47 4.27 6.13 0.06
CA ARG A 47 4.45 4.68 0.06
C ARG A 47 3.22 3.97 -0.48
N TYR A 48 3.46 2.92 -1.26
CA TYR A 48 2.42 2.08 -1.83
C TYR A 48 2.77 0.61 -1.67
N TRP A 49 1.98 -0.15 -0.93
CA TRP A 49 2.24 -1.57 -0.70
C TRP A 49 1.18 -2.43 -1.40
N VAL A 50 1.65 -3.45 -2.11
CA VAL A 50 0.79 -4.40 -2.83
C VAL A 50 0.88 -5.76 -2.14
N VAL A 51 -0.27 -6.27 -1.70
CA VAL A 51 -0.40 -7.59 -1.07
C VAL A 51 -1.00 -8.56 -2.08
N GLU A 52 -0.15 -9.47 -2.58
CA GLU A 52 -0.55 -10.57 -3.45
C GLU A 52 -0.98 -11.76 -2.57
N ARG A 53 -2.25 -12.16 -2.64
CA ARG A 53 -2.80 -13.25 -1.80
C ARG A 53 -2.88 -14.62 -2.49
N ASP A 54 -2.83 -14.62 -3.82
CA ASP A 54 -2.83 -15.83 -4.63
C ASP A 54 -1.37 -16.15 -5.04
N GLY A 55 -0.89 -17.35 -4.75
CA GLY A 55 0.52 -17.73 -4.95
C GLY A 55 1.37 -17.62 -3.68
N PRO A 56 2.66 -17.21 -3.74
CA PRO A 56 3.61 -17.27 -2.61
C PRO A 56 3.30 -16.30 -1.45
N GLN A 57 2.14 -15.64 -1.42
CA GLN A 57 1.71 -14.67 -0.41
C GLN A 57 2.79 -13.63 -0.11
N THR A 58 2.94 -12.65 -0.99
CA THR A 58 4.00 -11.63 -0.91
C THR A 58 3.45 -10.23 -0.67
N VAL A 59 4.29 -9.40 -0.09
CA VAL A 59 4.09 -7.94 -0.06
C VAL A 59 5.23 -7.29 -0.81
N THR A 60 4.87 -6.43 -1.75
CA THR A 60 5.81 -5.57 -2.49
C THR A 60 5.66 -4.15 -1.95
N LEU A 61 6.76 -3.58 -1.47
CA LEU A 61 6.82 -2.24 -0.90
C LEU A 61 7.35 -1.30 -1.98
N HIS A 62 6.54 -0.33 -2.38
CA HIS A 62 6.96 0.72 -3.29
C HIS A 62 7.09 2.08 -2.60
N GLU A 63 8.04 2.87 -3.07
CA GLU A 63 8.30 4.25 -2.62
C GLU A 63 8.18 5.23 -3.78
N LEU A 64 7.58 6.39 -3.50
CA LEU A 64 7.42 7.45 -4.47
C LEU A 64 8.78 8.12 -4.73
N THR A 65 9.23 8.08 -5.97
CA THR A 65 10.46 8.69 -6.43
C THR A 65 10.23 10.14 -6.85
N GLY A 66 11.32 10.91 -6.94
CA GLY A 66 11.28 12.33 -7.31
C GLY A 66 10.76 12.62 -8.73
N ASP A 67 10.69 11.62 -9.62
CA ASP A 67 10.06 11.70 -10.95
C ASP A 67 8.56 11.38 -10.94
N GLY A 68 7.95 11.24 -9.76
CA GLY A 68 6.50 11.06 -9.59
C GLY A 68 6.03 9.66 -9.94
N ARG A 69 6.87 8.64 -9.73
CA ARG A 69 6.56 7.23 -9.97
C ARG A 69 6.86 6.40 -8.73
N TYR A 70 6.28 5.21 -8.67
CA TYR A 70 6.64 4.25 -7.63
C TYR A 70 7.80 3.38 -8.10
N ALA A 71 8.81 3.20 -7.25
CA ALA A 71 9.87 2.21 -7.42
C ALA A 71 9.73 1.12 -6.34
N GLU A 72 9.97 -0.14 -6.70
CA GLU A 72 10.05 -1.22 -5.72
C GLU A 72 11.27 -1.03 -4.81
N HIS A 73 11.03 -0.95 -3.50
CA HIS A 73 12.04 -0.88 -2.46
C HIS A 73 12.37 -2.28 -1.91
N ALA A 74 11.35 -3.11 -1.70
CA ALA A 74 11.51 -4.47 -1.20
C ALA A 74 10.33 -5.36 -1.61
N ARG A 75 10.60 -6.66 -1.68
CA ARG A 75 9.57 -7.71 -1.79
C ARG A 75 9.87 -8.81 -0.79
N MET A 76 8.86 -9.20 -0.02
CA MET A 76 9.02 -10.19 1.05
C MET A 76 7.75 -11.04 1.25
N PRO A 77 7.86 -12.21 1.90
CA PRO A 77 6.68 -12.98 2.31
C PRO A 77 5.79 -12.15 3.26
N LEU A 78 4.47 -12.21 3.06
CA LEU A 78 3.48 -11.57 3.94
C LEU A 78 3.65 -12.00 5.39
N ALA A 79 4.00 -13.28 5.60
CA ALA A 79 4.27 -13.85 6.92
C ALA A 79 5.38 -13.13 7.68
N TRP A 80 6.36 -12.53 6.99
CA TRP A 80 7.44 -11.79 7.64
C TRP A 80 6.99 -10.39 8.03
N LEU A 81 6.23 -9.71 7.17
CA LEU A 81 5.71 -8.38 7.45
C LEU A 81 4.78 -8.38 8.67
N VAL A 82 3.90 -9.39 8.81
CA VAL A 82 2.96 -9.45 9.95
C VAL A 82 3.64 -9.72 11.30
N GLN A 83 4.94 -10.08 11.29
CA GLN A 83 5.75 -10.28 12.50
C GLN A 83 6.54 -9.02 12.90
N THR A 84 6.41 -7.93 12.14
CA THR A 84 7.12 -6.66 12.37
C THR A 84 6.13 -5.53 12.66
N ALA A 85 6.57 -4.49 13.36
CA ALA A 85 5.73 -3.31 13.55
C ALA A 85 5.70 -2.49 12.24
N PRO A 86 4.59 -1.82 11.90
CA PRO A 86 4.56 -0.95 10.72
C PRO A 86 5.66 0.12 10.74
N ALA A 87 5.99 0.67 11.92
CA ALA A 87 7.05 1.66 12.10
C ALA A 87 8.42 1.17 11.58
N ASP A 88 8.71 -0.13 11.70
CA ASP A 88 9.98 -0.73 11.25
C ASP A 88 10.19 -0.57 9.73
N HIS A 89 9.13 -0.26 8.98
CA HIS A 89 9.12 -0.10 7.52
C HIS A 89 8.69 1.31 7.07
N LEU A 90 8.48 2.24 8.01
CA LEU A 90 8.03 3.61 7.73
C LEU A 90 9.10 4.66 8.08
N ASP A 91 10.13 4.31 8.84
CA ASP A 91 11.10 5.26 9.42
C ASP A 91 12.38 5.43 8.58
N ARG A 92 12.28 5.32 7.24
CA ARG A 92 13.37 5.67 6.31
C ARG A 92 12.90 6.60 5.21
#